data_AF-A0A8T3TMI0-F1
#
_entry.id   AF-A0A8T3TMI0-F1
#
_cell.length_a   1.000
_cell.length_b   1.000
_cell.length_c   1.000
_cell.angle_alpha   90.00
_cell.angle_beta   90.00
_cell.angle_gamma   90.00
#
_symmetry.space_group_name_H-M   'P 1'
#
loop_
_entity.id
_entity.type
_entity.pdbx_description
1 polymer ?
#
loop_
_entity_poly.entity_id
_entity_poly.type
_entity_poly.pdbx_seq_one_letter_code
_entity_poly.pdbx_strand_id
1 'polypeptide(L)'
;MPRSRLSEFLGLVARWLRADGIFAFLDERAGTAAPDPAADPETGITVRRLDDGREFRIPKVYYAPGELESALREAGFDRSEVRETERYFLMGTALR
;
A
#
# COMPACT_ATOMS: atom_id res chain seq x y z
N MET A 1 -4.31 -1.53 -3.85
CA MET A 1 -5.69 -1.03 -4.04
C MET A 1 -5.65 0.29 -4.82
N PRO A 2 -6.76 0.79 -5.43
CA PRO A 2 -6.77 2.13 -6.02
C PRO A 2 -6.49 3.21 -4.97
N ARG A 3 -5.76 4.28 -5.32
CA ARG A 3 -5.39 5.36 -4.38
C ARG A 3 -6.58 5.96 -3.65
N SER A 4 -7.69 6.17 -4.35
CA SER A 4 -8.93 6.73 -3.82
C SER A 4 -9.58 5.92 -2.70
N ARG A 5 -9.21 4.65 -2.53
CA ARG A 5 -9.76 3.76 -1.49
C ARG A 5 -8.90 3.66 -0.24
N LEU A 6 -7.70 4.26 -0.24
CA LEU A 6 -6.75 4.11 0.88
C LEU A 6 -7.32 4.66 2.19
N SER A 7 -7.88 5.86 2.18
CA SER A 7 -8.43 6.52 3.38
C SER A 7 -9.59 5.69 3.98
N GLU A 8 -10.53 5.24 3.14
CA GLU A 8 -11.65 4.39 3.57
C GLU A 8 -11.15 3.09 4.21
N PHE A 9 -10.17 2.45 3.58
CA PHE A 9 -9.57 1.21 4.07
C PHE A 9 -8.89 1.40 5.42
N LEU A 10 -8.02 2.41 5.56
CA LEU A 10 -7.30 2.65 6.82
C LEU A 10 -8.25 3.06 7.96
N GLY A 11 -9.29 3.85 7.65
CA GLY A 11 -10.32 4.19 8.64
C GLY A 11 -11.10 2.96 9.13
N LEU A 12 -11.31 1.96 8.27
CA LEU A 12 -11.91 0.69 8.64
C LEU A 12 -10.97 -0.15 9.52
N VAL A 13 -9.69 -0.23 9.17
CA VAL A 13 -8.65 -0.91 9.98
C VAL A 13 -8.57 -0.30 11.38
N ALA A 14 -8.54 1.03 11.49
CA ALA A 14 -8.49 1.74 12.77
C ALA A 14 -9.69 1.42 13.68
N ARG A 15 -10.88 1.15 13.12
CA ARG A 15 -12.08 0.76 13.88
C ARG A 15 -12.08 -0.71 14.31
N TRP A 16 -11.34 -1.56 13.62
CA TRP A 16 -11.22 -2.98 13.98
C TRP A 16 -10.24 -3.23 15.12
N LEU A 17 -9.31 -2.30 15.32
CA LEU A 17 -8.32 -2.39 16.39
C LEU A 17 -8.92 -1.89 17.71
N ARG A 18 -8.61 -2.61 18.78
CA ARG A 18 -8.76 -2.10 20.15
C ARG A 18 -7.80 -0.92 20.39
N ALA A 19 -8.02 -0.17 21.47
CA ALA A 19 -7.04 0.79 21.97
C ALA A 19 -5.67 0.11 22.16
N ASP A 20 -4.60 0.81 21.80
CA ASP A 20 -3.22 0.31 21.79
C ASP A 20 -2.98 -0.86 20.82
N GLY A 21 -3.90 -1.09 19.88
CA GLY A 21 -3.75 -2.07 18.81
C GLY A 21 -2.68 -1.64 17.81
N ILE A 22 -1.93 -2.61 17.29
CA ILE A 22 -0.88 -2.35 16.29
C ILE A 22 -1.35 -2.82 14.92
N PHE A 23 -1.31 -1.91 13.94
CA PHE A 23 -1.35 -2.25 12.52
C PHE A 23 0.08 -2.30 11.98
N ALA A 24 0.45 -3.41 11.35
CA ALA A 24 1.76 -3.56 10.70
C ALA A 24 1.57 -4.10 9.28
N PHE A 25 2.36 -3.61 8.34
CA PHE A 25 2.30 -4.03 6.95
C PHE A 25 3.67 -4.00 6.27
N LEU A 26 3.76 -4.77 5.18
CA LEU A 26 4.85 -4.73 4.21
C LEU A 26 4.24 -4.46 2.84
N ASP A 27 4.84 -3.57 2.07
CA ASP A 27 4.47 -3.30 0.68
C ASP A 27 5.73 -3.15 -0.17
N GLU A 28 5.59 -3.20 -1.49
CA GLU A 28 6.71 -3.10 -2.42
C GLU A 28 7.12 -1.64 -2.68
N ARG A 29 8.43 -1.39 -2.78
CA ARG A 29 9.00 -0.12 -3.21
C ARG A 29 9.01 -0.01 -4.74
N ALA A 30 8.73 1.19 -5.26
CA ALA A 30 8.87 1.50 -6.68
C ALA A 30 10.29 1.21 -7.21
N GLY A 31 10.38 0.65 -8.41
CA GLY A 31 11.65 0.41 -9.11
C GLY A 31 12.42 -0.81 -8.63
N THR A 32 11.82 -1.67 -7.80
CA THR A 32 12.45 -2.89 -7.27
C THR A 32 11.92 -4.18 -7.87
N ALA A 33 10.82 -4.11 -8.64
CA ALA A 33 10.26 -5.23 -9.39
C ALA A 33 11.21 -5.74 -10.48
N ALA A 34 11.10 -7.03 -10.78
CA ALA A 34 11.52 -7.63 -12.06
C ALA A 34 10.80 -6.92 -13.25
N PRO A 35 11.05 -7.24 -14.54
CA PRO A 35 10.49 -6.50 -15.68
C PRO A 35 9.00 -6.80 -15.91
N ASP A 36 8.20 -6.67 -14.86
CA ASP A 36 6.76 -6.65 -14.90
C ASP A 36 6.29 -5.45 -15.72
N PRO A 37 5.16 -5.59 -16.45
CA PRO A 37 4.55 -4.45 -17.14
C PRO A 37 4.33 -3.31 -16.16
N ALA A 38 4.82 -2.13 -16.50
CA ALA A 38 4.58 -0.92 -15.72
C ALA A 38 3.07 -0.70 -15.54
N ALA A 39 2.69 -0.16 -14.38
CA ALA A 39 1.33 0.30 -14.20
C ALA A 39 1.11 1.55 -15.06
N ASP A 40 -0.10 1.67 -15.61
CA ASP A 40 -0.58 2.90 -16.21
C ASP A 40 -0.49 4.03 -15.16
N PRO A 41 0.22 5.15 -15.46
CA PRO A 41 0.46 6.20 -14.49
C PRO A 41 -0.80 6.99 -14.10
N GLU A 42 -1.80 7.07 -14.97
CA GLU A 42 -3.06 7.78 -14.73
C GLU A 42 -4.00 6.94 -13.87
N THR A 43 -4.13 5.65 -14.19
CA THR A 43 -5.11 4.76 -13.54
C THR A 43 -4.51 3.91 -12.42
N GLY A 44 -3.19 3.76 -12.38
CA GLY A 44 -2.48 2.86 -11.47
C GLY A 44 -2.79 1.38 -11.75
N ILE A 45 -3.29 1.04 -12.93
CA ILE A 45 -3.66 -0.33 -13.31
C ILE A 45 -2.54 -0.97 -14.11
N THR A 46 -2.23 -2.23 -13.83
CA THR A 46 -1.35 -3.05 -14.65
C THR A 46 -2.11 -4.27 -15.19
N VAL A 47 -1.74 -4.74 -16.38
CA VAL A 47 -2.30 -5.96 -16.98
C VAL A 47 -1.38 -7.14 -16.68
N ARG A 48 -1.95 -8.24 -16.21
CA ARG A 48 -1.25 -9.52 -16.00
C ARG A 48 -1.88 -10.57 -16.89
N ARG A 49 -1.05 -11.29 -17.63
CA ARG A 49 -1.46 -12.40 -18.48
C ARG A 49 -0.95 -13.70 -17.85
N LEU A 50 -1.84 -14.68 -17.70
CA LEU A 50 -1.51 -16.01 -17.22
C LEU A 50 -1.00 -16.88 -18.38
N ASP A 51 -0.36 -18.00 -18.05
CA ASP A 51 0.17 -18.95 -19.05
C ASP A 51 -0.92 -19.58 -19.94
N ASP A 52 -2.17 -19.60 -19.48
CA ASP A 52 -3.35 -20.04 -20.25
C ASP A 52 -3.93 -18.95 -21.17
N GLY A 53 -3.28 -17.78 -21.23
CA GLY A 53 -3.67 -16.66 -22.08
C GLY A 53 -4.72 -15.72 -21.50
N ARG A 54 -5.31 -16.00 -20.32
CA ARG A 54 -6.25 -15.08 -19.67
C ARG A 54 -5.54 -13.81 -19.20
N GLU A 55 -6.25 -12.68 -19.25
CA GLU A 55 -5.75 -11.38 -18.83
C GLU A 55 -6.56 -10.76 -17.70
N PHE A 56 -5.87 -10.09 -16.78
CA PHE A 56 -6.46 -9.44 -15.62
C PHE A 56 -5.91 -8.03 -15.45
N ARG A 57 -6.77 -7.11 -14.99
CA ARG A 57 -6.44 -5.73 -14.66
C ARG A 57 -6.34 -5.59 -13.15
N ILE A 58 -5.18 -5.22 -12.64
CA ILE A 58 -4.91 -5.17 -11.20
C ILE A 58 -4.36 -3.78 -10.83
N PRO A 59 -4.89 -3.13 -9.78
CA PRO A 59 -4.26 -1.94 -9.23
C PRO A 59 -2.85 -2.24 -8.71
N LYS A 60 -1.84 -1.59 -9.28
CA LYS A 60 -0.45 -1.60 -8.83
C LYS A 60 -0.03 -0.16 -8.54
N VAL A 61 -0.22 0.22 -7.30
CA VAL A 61 0.08 1.56 -6.80
C VAL A 61 1.29 1.47 -5.90
N TYR A 62 2.36 2.15 -6.28
CA TYR A 62 3.50 2.37 -5.39
C TYR A 62 3.27 3.66 -4.61
N TYR A 63 3.37 3.56 -3.30
CA TYR A 63 3.23 4.69 -2.38
C TYR A 63 4.61 5.19 -1.93
N ALA A 64 4.71 6.47 -1.61
CA ALA A 64 5.86 6.98 -0.88
C ALA A 64 5.66 6.75 0.64
N PRO A 65 6.73 6.56 1.43
CA PRO A 65 6.60 6.40 2.88
C PRO A 65 5.77 7.52 3.55
N GLY A 66 6.06 8.78 3.23
CA GLY A 66 5.34 9.94 3.80
C GLY A 66 3.86 10.04 3.39
N GLU A 67 3.48 9.48 2.24
CA GLU A 67 2.07 9.40 1.81
C GLU A 67 1.30 8.43 2.71
N LEU A 68 1.88 7.26 3.00
CA LEU A 68 1.27 6.26 3.88
C LEU A 68 1.21 6.74 5.33
N GLU A 69 2.27 7.38 5.84
CA GLU A 69 2.26 7.95 7.19
C GLU A 69 1.18 9.03 7.35
N SER A 70 1.00 9.89 6.34
CA SER A 70 -0.04 10.91 6.38
C SER A 70 -1.44 10.29 6.38
N ALA A 71 -1.66 9.30 5.53
CA ALA A 71 -2.94 8.57 5.48
C ALA A 71 -3.24 7.82 6.79
N LEU A 72 -2.23 7.26 7.46
CA LEU A 72 -2.39 6.62 8.78
C LEU A 72 -2.78 7.64 9.85
N ARG A 73 -2.12 8.80 9.91
CA ARG A 73 -2.48 9.88 10.85
C ARG A 73 -3.91 10.37 10.60
N GLU A 74 -4.28 10.61 9.35
CA GLU A 74 -5.63 11.02 8.97
C GLU A 74 -6.70 9.97 9.32
N ALA A 75 -6.36 8.68 9.30
CA ALA A 75 -7.23 7.59 9.71
C ALA A 75 -7.40 7.46 11.24
N GLY A 76 -6.66 8.25 12.03
CA GLY A 76 -6.77 8.29 13.49
C GLY A 76 -5.84 7.35 14.24
N PHE A 77 -4.70 6.96 13.65
CA PHE A 77 -3.62 6.32 14.38
C PHE A 77 -2.79 7.36 15.14
N ASP A 78 -2.50 7.10 16.41
CA ASP A 78 -1.79 8.02 17.31
C ASP A 78 -0.30 8.15 16.95
N ARG A 79 0.31 7.05 16.52
CA ARG A 79 1.71 7.00 16.11
C ARG A 79 1.86 6.10 14.89
N SER A 80 2.65 6.53 13.92
CA SER A 80 2.93 5.74 12.73
C SER A 80 4.36 5.97 12.25
N GLU A 81 5.00 4.93 11.75
CA GLU A 81 6.29 4.97 11.06
C GLU A 81 6.19 4.11 9.80
N VAL A 82 6.62 4.65 8.66
CA VAL A 82 6.79 3.90 7.42
C VAL A 82 8.19 4.15 6.89
N ARG A 83 8.95 3.08 6.66
CA ARG A 83 10.34 3.16 6.21
C ARG A 83 10.64 2.21 5.07
N GLU A 84 11.56 2.62 4.21
CA GLU A 84 12.14 1.69 3.24
C GLU A 84 13.05 0.69 3.96
N THR A 85 12.98 -0.57 3.54
CA THR A 85 13.99 -1.58 3.83
C THR A 85 15.16 -1.44 2.86
N GLU A 86 16.27 -2.13 3.13
CA GLU A 86 17.48 -2.02 2.31
C GLU A 86 17.28 -2.36 0.82
N ARG A 87 16.22 -3.11 0.47
CA ARG A 87 16.02 -3.60 -0.89
C ARG A 87 14.61 -3.31 -1.41
N TYR A 88 13.66 -4.19 -1.11
CA TYR A 88 12.44 -4.32 -1.91
C TYR A 88 11.18 -3.71 -1.28
N PHE A 89 11.19 -3.50 0.03
CA PHE A 89 9.95 -3.26 0.76
C PHE A 89 9.91 -1.91 1.43
N LEU A 90 8.70 -1.38 1.55
CA LEU A 90 8.28 -0.49 2.62
C LEU A 90 7.80 -1.35 3.79
N MET A 91 8.20 -0.97 5.00
CA MET A 91 7.67 -1.53 6.24
C MET A 91 6.99 -0.42 7.02
N GLY A 92 5.73 -0.64 7.37
CA GLY A 92 4.93 0.31 8.15
C GLY A 92 4.43 -0.30 9.44
N THR A 93 4.40 0.51 10.49
CA THR A 93 3.75 0.20 11.77
C THR A 93 2.97 1.40 12.26
N ALA A 94 1.80 1.17 12.86
CA ALA A 94 0.97 2.21 13.44
C ALA A 94 0.26 1.72 14.71
N LEU A 95 0.26 2.56 15.74
CA LEU A 95 -0.42 2.34 17.02
C LEU A 95 -1.77 3.07 16.99
N ARG A 96 -2.84 2.35 17.32
CA ARG A 96 -4.20 2.88 17.41
C ARG A 96 -4.51 3.51 18.76
#